data_AF-A0A6S7I338-F1
#
_entry.id   AF-A0A6S7I338-F1
#
_cell.length_a   1.000
_cell.length_b   1.000
_cell.length_c   1.000
_cell.angle_alpha   90.00
_cell.angle_beta   90.00
_cell.angle_gamma   90.00
#
_symmetry.space_group_name_H-M   'P 1'
#
loop_
_entity.id
_entity.type
_entity.pdbx_description
1 polymer ?
#
loop_
_entity_poly.entity_id
_entity_poly.type
_entity_poly.pdbx_seq_one_letter_code
_entity_poly.pdbx_strand_id
1 'polypeptide(L)'
;MAAVDTGSSLRSSAVRSVYLVTYSPADLSKFPNRRDFAEALVTSFEKGSAKVKHWCCSRENHADGAKHYHMVLKLHKSQRWLQSKRFLEENFAIEVNYSSNHHNYYSAWRYVTKEDSSYEESESHPDPNSYKGPKTTNASMAKIQTGQKCSAAVQGRGNVCRAKKRSKKEKQKRLTAFDVSEVIRKRSIKTMTELHAYAQEQREEGKTDLVQFILCKPPKAIQDLLDTTWHMKTAKEVLERCKKSQMELFNEASKQDYRAG
;
A
#
# COMPACT_ATOMS: atom_id res chain seq x y z
N MET A 1 -1.19 15.37 40.94
CA MET A 1 -1.53 14.11 40.23
C MET A 1 -1.71 14.44 38.76
N ALA A 2 -0.61 14.52 38.01
CA ALA A 2 -0.65 14.80 36.57
C ALA A 2 -0.69 13.48 35.81
N ALA A 3 -1.56 13.42 34.80
CA ALA A 3 -1.90 12.24 34.04
C ALA A 3 -0.66 11.67 33.33
N VAL A 4 -0.35 10.40 33.62
CA VAL A 4 0.50 9.57 32.77
C VAL A 4 -0.19 9.55 31.41
N ASP A 5 0.41 10.20 30.39
CA ASP A 5 -0.06 10.05 29.01
C ASP A 5 0.29 8.63 28.55
N THR A 6 -0.53 7.67 29.02
CA THR A 6 -0.56 6.30 28.52
C THR A 6 -1.18 6.34 27.14
N GLY A 7 -0.45 6.90 26.17
CA GLY A 7 -0.73 6.72 24.77
C GLY A 7 -0.97 5.23 24.53
N SER A 8 -2.13 4.91 23.98
CA SER A 8 -2.62 3.54 23.76
C SER A 8 -1.49 2.58 23.35
N SER A 9 -1.21 1.59 24.19
CA SER A 9 -0.12 0.65 23.94
C SER A 9 -0.41 -0.20 22.71
N LEU A 10 0.61 -0.48 21.92
CA LEU A 10 0.46 -1.27 20.71
C LEU A 10 0.06 -2.71 21.05
N ARG A 11 -0.82 -3.32 20.25
CA ARG A 11 -1.11 -4.75 20.37
C ARG A 11 0.16 -5.57 20.16
N SER A 12 0.36 -6.63 20.95
CA SER A 12 1.53 -7.53 20.87
C SER A 12 1.70 -8.22 19.51
N SER A 13 0.59 -8.45 18.79
CA SER A 13 0.59 -9.04 17.46
C SER A 13 0.86 -8.05 16.33
N ALA A 14 0.91 -6.75 16.62
CA ALA A 14 1.04 -5.72 15.61
C ALA A 14 2.40 -5.77 14.91
N VAL A 15 2.35 -5.70 13.57
CA VAL A 15 3.52 -5.65 12.70
C VAL A 15 3.54 -4.28 12.03
N ARG A 16 4.51 -3.44 12.40
CA ARG A 16 4.67 -2.09 11.83
C ARG A 16 6.09 -1.91 11.30
N SER A 17 6.25 -0.92 10.43
CA SER A 17 7.55 -0.43 9.96
C SER A 17 7.97 0.86 10.66
N VAL A 18 7.10 1.45 11.48
CA VAL A 18 7.37 2.66 12.26
C VAL A 18 6.89 2.42 13.68
N TYR A 19 7.73 2.78 14.65
CA TYR A 19 7.45 2.66 16.07
C TYR A 19 7.78 3.96 16.79
N LEU A 20 6.90 4.37 17.70
CA LEU A 20 7.19 5.36 18.72
C LEU A 20 7.36 4.60 20.04
N VAL A 21 8.51 4.79 20.67
CA VAL A 21 8.92 4.10 21.89
C VAL A 21 9.11 5.13 22.99
N THR A 22 8.67 4.80 24.19
CA THR A 22 8.81 5.65 25.37
C THR A 22 9.36 4.82 26.51
N TYR A 23 10.43 5.31 27.13
CA TYR A 23 11.01 4.74 28.34
C TYR A 23 10.77 5.71 29.50
N SER A 24 9.93 5.30 30.46
CA SER A 24 9.52 6.12 31.60
C SER A 24 9.22 5.22 32.83
N PRO A 25 9.70 5.58 34.03
CA PRO A 25 10.74 6.57 34.27
C PRO A 25 12.10 6.06 33.76
N ALA A 26 12.90 6.93 33.13
CA ALA A 26 14.19 6.53 32.58
C ALA A 26 15.28 6.49 33.66
N ASP A 27 15.90 5.32 33.82
CA ASP A 27 17.08 5.14 34.64
C ASP A 27 18.36 5.60 33.91
N LEU A 28 18.93 6.70 34.37
CA LEU A 28 20.16 7.30 33.81
C LEU A 28 21.42 6.49 34.13
N SER A 29 21.38 5.62 35.15
CA SER A 29 22.52 4.74 35.44
C SER A 29 22.73 3.71 34.34
N LYS A 30 21.64 3.30 33.68
CA LYS A 30 21.65 2.35 32.57
C LYS A 30 21.90 3.04 31.23
N PHE A 31 21.25 4.18 31.01
CA PHE A 31 21.36 4.96 29.78
C PHE A 31 21.66 6.42 30.08
N PRO A 32 22.94 6.80 30.19
CA PRO A 32 23.33 8.17 30.47
C PRO A 32 23.04 9.09 29.28
N ASN A 33 23.21 8.58 28.05
CA ASN A 33 23.04 9.32 26.81
C ASN A 33 21.85 8.83 25.98
N ARG A 34 21.33 9.74 25.14
CA ARG A 34 20.27 9.43 24.17
C ARG A 34 20.75 8.42 23.14
N ARG A 35 22.02 8.54 22.72
CA ARG A 35 22.67 7.63 21.78
C ARG A 35 22.69 6.19 22.27
N ASP A 36 23.10 5.97 23.52
CA ASP A 36 23.23 4.62 24.08
C ASP A 36 21.87 3.90 24.09
N PHE A 37 20.81 4.63 24.47
CA PHE A 37 19.45 4.11 24.41
C PHE A 37 19.00 3.82 22.97
N ALA A 38 19.33 4.72 22.03
CA ALA A 38 19.02 4.54 20.62
C ALA A 38 19.73 3.32 20.02
N GLU A 39 21.02 3.15 20.31
CA GLU A 39 21.84 2.03 19.82
C GLU A 39 21.36 0.68 20.39
N ALA A 40 20.96 0.63 21.65
CA ALA A 40 20.34 -0.56 22.24
C ALA A 40 19.04 -0.95 21.51
N LEU A 41 18.19 0.03 21.20
CA LEU A 41 16.96 -0.18 20.41
C LEU A 41 17.23 -0.52 18.95
N VAL A 42 18.28 0.02 18.33
CA VAL A 42 18.66 -0.37 16.96
C VAL A 42 19.10 -1.83 16.96
N THR A 43 19.98 -2.20 17.90
CA THR A 43 20.49 -3.56 18.06
C THR A 43 19.36 -4.56 18.31
N SER A 44 18.36 -4.20 19.13
CA SER A 44 17.21 -5.07 19.43
C SER A 44 16.38 -5.42 18.19
N PHE A 45 16.19 -4.47 17.28
CA PHE A 45 15.46 -4.70 16.03
C PHE A 45 16.32 -5.45 15.00
N GLU A 46 17.63 -5.18 14.97
CA GLU A 46 18.59 -5.84 14.09
C GLU A 46 18.84 -7.30 14.45
N LYS A 47 18.83 -7.66 15.74
CA LYS A 47 18.81 -9.08 16.18
C LYS A 47 17.57 -9.84 15.68
N GLY A 48 16.53 -9.12 15.28
CA GLY A 48 15.41 -9.68 14.56
C GLY A 48 15.73 -9.87 13.07
N SER A 49 14.83 -9.38 12.22
CA SER A 49 14.88 -9.53 10.76
C SER A 49 14.92 -8.20 10.01
N ALA A 50 14.84 -7.07 10.74
CA ALA A 50 14.63 -5.76 10.18
C ALA A 50 15.79 -4.83 10.53
N LYS A 51 16.42 -4.27 9.49
CA LYS A 51 17.36 -3.17 9.64
C LYS A 51 16.63 -1.87 9.92
N VAL A 52 17.17 -1.05 10.81
CA VAL A 52 16.68 0.31 11.06
C VAL A 52 17.18 1.22 9.94
N LYS A 53 16.27 1.99 9.32
CA LYS A 53 16.63 2.99 8.31
C LYS A 53 16.92 4.34 8.94
N HIS A 54 16.01 4.80 9.80
CA HIS A 54 16.08 6.11 10.42
C HIS A 54 15.60 6.00 11.86
N TRP A 55 16.20 6.79 12.73
CA TRP A 55 15.74 6.96 14.09
C TRP A 55 15.99 8.37 14.59
N CYS A 56 15.22 8.77 15.59
CA CYS A 56 15.44 10.00 16.34
C CYS A 56 15.07 9.76 17.81
N CYS A 57 15.88 10.26 18.72
CA CYS A 57 15.75 10.10 20.16
C CYS A 57 15.83 11.47 20.85
N SER A 58 14.86 11.75 21.71
CA SER A 58 14.84 12.91 22.59
C SER A 58 14.72 12.49 24.05
N ARG A 59 15.14 13.38 24.95
CA ARG A 59 15.06 13.20 26.40
C ARG A 59 14.24 14.35 26.98
N GLU A 60 13.03 14.03 27.38
CA GLU A 60 12.13 14.97 28.03
C GLU A 60 12.37 14.97 29.53
N ASN A 61 12.46 16.16 30.12
CA ASN A 61 12.50 16.33 31.57
C ASN A 61 11.09 16.71 32.03
N HIS A 62 10.43 15.80 32.75
CA HIS A 62 9.13 16.07 33.33
C HIS A 62 9.26 17.06 34.49
N ALA A 63 8.20 17.81 34.78
CA ALA A 63 8.17 18.82 35.86
C ALA A 63 8.50 18.23 37.25
N ASP A 64 8.20 16.94 37.44
CA ASP A 64 8.47 16.20 38.67
C ASP A 64 9.93 15.70 38.79
N GLY A 65 10.80 16.10 37.86
CA GLY A 65 12.20 15.67 37.78
C GLY A 65 12.43 14.30 37.15
N ALA A 66 11.35 13.55 36.86
CA ALA A 66 11.41 12.30 36.11
C ALA A 66 11.86 12.56 34.67
N LYS A 67 12.77 11.74 34.14
CA LYS A 67 13.24 11.86 32.75
C LYS A 67 12.60 10.77 31.91
N HIS A 68 12.15 11.12 30.71
CA HIS A 68 11.60 10.18 29.75
C HIS A 68 12.42 10.20 28.47
N TYR A 69 12.71 9.03 27.91
CA TYR A 69 13.24 8.96 26.55
C TYR A 69 12.10 8.70 25.58
N HIS A 70 11.99 9.55 24.57
CA HIS A 70 11.10 9.36 23.43
C HIS A 70 11.94 9.03 22.21
N MET A 71 11.65 7.89 21.57
CA MET A 71 12.37 7.49 20.37
C MET A 71 11.40 7.09 19.27
N VAL A 72 11.65 7.58 18.06
CA VAL A 72 11.00 7.10 16.85
C VAL A 72 11.96 6.26 16.04
N LEU A 73 11.47 5.14 15.51
CA LEU A 73 12.21 4.22 14.65
C LEU A 73 11.45 3.99 13.35
N LYS A 74 12.17 3.96 12.23
CA LYS A 74 11.67 3.49 10.94
C LYS A 74 12.50 2.31 10.45
N LEU A 75 11.83 1.19 10.24
CA LEU A 75 12.42 -0.06 9.80
C LEU A 75 12.36 -0.20 8.29
N HIS A 76 13.33 -0.92 7.71
CA HIS A 76 13.30 -1.30 6.30
C HIS A 76 12.14 -2.25 5.98
N LYS A 77 11.84 -3.18 6.89
CA LYS A 77 10.76 -4.16 6.76
C LYS A 77 9.86 -4.08 7.99
N SER A 78 8.59 -4.39 7.81
CA SER A 78 7.67 -4.46 8.94
C SER A 78 8.02 -5.66 9.82
N GLN A 79 8.17 -5.43 11.11
CA GLN A 79 8.55 -6.44 12.11
C GLN A 79 7.70 -6.26 13.36
N ARG A 80 7.56 -7.29 14.20
CA ARG A 80 6.92 -7.19 15.52
C ARG A 80 7.85 -6.56 16.54
N TRP A 81 7.31 -5.72 17.40
CA TRP A 81 8.06 -5.04 18.45
C TRP A 81 8.32 -5.92 19.68
N LEU A 82 7.54 -6.98 19.90
CA LEU A 82 7.62 -7.81 21.12
C LEU A 82 9.01 -8.44 21.34
N GLN A 83 9.68 -8.85 20.26
CA GLN A 83 11.04 -9.39 20.35
C GLN A 83 12.05 -8.33 20.81
N SER A 84 11.88 -7.09 20.34
CA SER A 84 12.68 -5.97 20.80
C SER A 84 12.41 -5.67 22.28
N LYS A 85 11.16 -5.70 22.72
CA LYS A 85 10.80 -5.49 24.13
C LYS A 85 11.51 -6.51 25.03
N ARG A 86 11.39 -7.80 24.71
CA ARG A 86 12.04 -8.88 25.45
C ARG A 86 13.56 -8.74 25.48
N PHE A 87 14.16 -8.35 24.36
CA PHE A 87 15.61 -8.12 24.31
C PHE A 87 16.05 -7.04 25.30
N LEU A 88 15.30 -5.93 25.40
CA LEU A 88 15.62 -4.84 26.31
C LEU A 88 15.41 -5.23 27.78
N GLU A 89 14.36 -6.00 28.07
CA GLU A 89 14.10 -6.57 29.39
C GLU A 89 15.22 -7.56 29.80
N GLU A 90 15.67 -8.43 28.89
CA GLU A 90 16.68 -9.45 29.18
C GLU A 90 18.11 -8.89 29.31
N ASN A 91 18.49 -7.91 28.47
CA ASN A 91 19.88 -7.42 28.41
C ASN A 91 20.12 -6.18 29.28
N PHE A 92 19.09 -5.36 29.50
CA PHE A 92 19.22 -4.10 30.23
C PHE A 92 18.25 -4.00 31.42
N ALA A 93 17.36 -4.97 31.61
CA ALA A 93 16.32 -4.95 32.64
C ALA A 93 15.50 -3.64 32.62
N ILE A 94 15.15 -3.17 31.41
CA ILE A 94 14.30 -2.00 31.22
C ILE A 94 12.97 -2.40 30.60
N GLU A 95 11.91 -1.69 30.98
CA GLU A 95 10.61 -1.81 30.34
C GLU A 95 10.33 -0.57 29.49
N VAL A 96 9.97 -0.78 28.22
CA VAL A 96 9.64 0.29 27.29
C VAL A 96 8.21 0.14 26.76
N ASN A 97 7.52 1.26 26.57
CA ASN A 97 6.20 1.31 25.97
C ASN A 97 6.29 1.58 24.46
N TYR A 98 5.52 0.84 23.66
CA TYR A 98 5.37 1.09 22.23
C TYR A 98 4.00 1.72 21.98
N SER A 99 3.99 2.99 21.58
CA SER A 99 2.75 3.75 21.38
C SER A 99 2.11 3.48 20.02
N SER A 100 0.77 3.44 20.00
CA SER A 100 -0.01 3.31 18.78
C SER A 100 -0.38 4.63 18.11
N ASN A 101 -0.15 5.76 18.81
CA ASN A 101 -0.64 7.09 18.46
C ASN A 101 -0.16 7.58 17.08
N HIS A 102 1.06 7.19 16.67
CA HIS A 102 1.63 7.61 15.40
C HIS A 102 1.88 6.45 14.44
N HIS A 103 1.36 6.60 13.22
CA HIS A 103 1.47 5.63 12.13
C HIS A 103 2.49 6.05 11.07
N ASN A 104 2.80 7.36 11.01
CA ASN A 104 3.74 7.94 10.08
C ASN A 104 5.02 8.35 10.83
N TYR A 105 6.17 8.13 10.20
CA TYR A 105 7.46 8.51 10.76
C TYR A 105 7.54 10.02 10.98
N TYR A 106 7.09 10.83 10.01
CA TYR A 106 7.14 12.29 10.13
C TYR A 106 6.30 12.83 11.31
N SER A 107 5.12 12.26 11.54
CA SER A 107 4.29 12.67 12.69
C SER A 107 4.90 12.26 14.03
N ALA A 108 5.52 11.08 14.10
CA ALA A 108 6.19 10.62 15.31
C ALA A 108 7.49 11.41 15.56
N TRP A 109 8.26 11.72 14.52
CA TRP A 109 9.44 12.56 14.61
C TRP A 109 9.10 13.95 15.14
N ARG A 110 8.08 14.62 14.56
CA ARG A 110 7.61 15.92 15.06
C ARG A 110 7.14 15.88 16.51
N TYR A 111 6.61 14.74 16.97
CA TYR A 111 6.22 14.55 18.36
C TYR A 111 7.46 14.49 19.26
N VAL A 112 8.45 13.65 18.89
CA VAL A 112 9.71 13.48 19.63
C VAL A 112 10.51 14.79 19.70
N THR A 113 10.52 15.59 18.63
CA THR A 113 11.29 16.84 18.54
C THR A 113 10.52 18.09 18.98
N LYS A 114 9.27 17.95 19.45
CA LYS A 114 8.42 19.10 19.80
C LYS A 114 8.95 19.88 21.00
N GLU A 115 9.45 19.18 22.01
CA GLU A 115 9.71 19.76 23.34
C GLU A 115 11.19 19.74 23.75
N ASP A 116 12.02 18.86 23.16
CA ASP A 116 13.46 18.82 23.44
C ASP A 116 14.23 19.72 22.47
N SER A 117 14.98 20.67 23.02
CA SER A 117 15.92 21.52 22.25
C SER A 117 17.14 20.75 21.74
N SER A 118 17.36 19.52 22.23
CA SER A 118 18.56 18.71 21.98
C SER A 118 18.20 17.25 21.65
N TYR A 119 17.67 17.01 20.46
CA TYR A 119 17.41 15.65 19.96
C TYR A 119 18.62 15.10 19.18
N GLU A 120 18.75 13.78 19.16
CA GLU A 120 19.74 13.07 18.34
C GLU A 120 19.05 12.25 17.25
N GLU A 121 19.71 12.13 16.09
CA GLU A 121 19.18 11.43 14.93
C GLU A 121 20.27 10.61 14.20
N SER A 122 19.82 9.63 13.41
CA SER A 122 20.71 8.81 12.58
C SER A 122 21.41 9.62 11.48
N GLU A 123 22.68 9.32 11.16
CA GLU A 123 23.49 10.03 10.16
C GLU A 123 22.87 10.15 8.75
N SER A 124 21.98 9.22 8.38
CA SER A 124 21.30 9.20 7.07
C SER A 124 19.86 9.73 7.13
N HIS A 125 19.59 10.69 8.01
CA HIS A 125 18.24 11.24 8.18
C HIS A 125 17.87 12.21 7.04
N PRO A 126 16.78 11.99 6.30
CA PRO A 126 16.31 12.96 5.31
C PRO A 126 15.77 14.19 6.04
N ASP A 127 16.20 15.39 5.67
CA ASP A 127 15.76 16.65 6.30
C ASP A 127 14.22 16.76 6.27
N PRO A 128 13.54 16.56 7.41
CA PRO A 128 12.08 16.59 7.46
C PRO A 128 11.54 18.02 7.46
N ASN A 129 12.40 19.02 7.64
CA ASN A 129 12.02 20.42 7.79
C ASN A 129 11.75 21.12 6.44
N SER A 130 11.80 20.38 5.33
CA SER A 130 11.27 20.83 4.05
C SER A 130 9.83 21.34 4.23
N TYR A 131 9.60 22.62 3.92
CA TYR A 131 8.39 23.43 4.14
C TYR A 131 7.03 22.78 3.80
N LYS A 132 7.02 21.66 3.05
CA LYS A 132 5.78 20.93 2.69
C LYS A 132 5.57 19.59 3.38
N GLY A 133 6.56 19.00 4.04
CA GLY A 133 6.48 17.68 4.70
C GLY A 133 6.01 16.53 3.78
N PRO A 134 6.40 15.28 4.04
CA PRO A 134 5.90 14.16 3.25
C PRO A 134 4.43 13.86 3.58
N LYS A 135 3.51 14.02 2.60
CA LYS A 135 2.08 13.64 2.70
C LYS A 135 1.88 12.12 2.63
N THR A 136 2.41 11.37 3.60
CA THR A 136 2.43 9.88 3.58
C THR A 136 1.45 9.21 4.53
N THR A 137 0.63 9.96 5.27
CA THR A 137 -0.27 9.43 6.32
C THR A 137 -1.27 8.40 5.78
N ASN A 138 -1.93 8.69 4.65
CA ASN A 138 -2.90 7.77 4.05
C ASN A 138 -2.25 6.46 3.59
N ALA A 139 -1.06 6.53 3.00
CA ALA A 139 -0.31 5.36 2.56
C ALA A 139 0.13 4.48 3.75
N SER A 140 0.53 5.09 4.87
CA SER A 140 0.89 4.38 6.10
C SER A 140 -0.31 3.72 6.76
N MET A 141 -1.46 4.40 6.83
CA MET A 141 -2.71 3.85 7.37
C MET A 141 -3.21 2.65 6.54
N ALA A 142 -3.17 2.75 5.21
CA ALA A 142 -3.59 1.66 4.32
C ALA A 142 -2.76 0.37 4.51
N LYS A 143 -1.44 0.49 4.77
CA LYS A 143 -0.58 -0.66 5.05
C LYS A 143 -0.99 -1.40 6.33
N ILE A 144 -1.37 -0.67 7.37
CA ILE A 144 -1.78 -1.26 8.66
C ILE A 144 -3.10 -2.00 8.50
N GLN A 145 -4.09 -1.39 7.84
CA GLN A 145 -5.38 -2.04 7.57
C GLN A 145 -5.22 -3.32 6.74
N THR A 146 -4.33 -3.30 5.74
CA THR A 146 -4.04 -4.49 4.92
C THR A 146 -3.38 -5.60 5.76
N GLY A 147 -2.43 -5.25 6.65
CA GLY A 147 -1.80 -6.20 7.56
C GLY A 147 -2.77 -6.82 8.57
N GLN A 148 -3.72 -6.04 9.10
CA GLN A 148 -4.73 -6.51 10.05
C GLN A 148 -5.77 -7.44 9.41
N LYS A 149 -6.17 -7.18 8.15
CA LYS A 149 -7.08 -8.07 7.39
C LYS A 149 -6.47 -9.46 7.17
N CYS A 150 -5.16 -9.55 6.95
CA CYS A 150 -4.48 -10.84 6.83
C CYS A 150 -4.38 -11.61 8.16
N SER A 151 -4.32 -10.92 9.30
CA SER A 151 -4.28 -11.58 10.62
C SER A 151 -5.65 -12.02 11.13
N ALA A 152 -6.73 -11.31 10.76
CA ALA A 152 -8.10 -11.66 11.13
C ALA A 152 -8.63 -12.90 10.38
N ALA A 153 -8.13 -13.15 9.17
CA ALA A 153 -8.45 -14.35 8.39
C ALA A 153 -7.90 -15.66 8.99
N VAL A 154 -7.11 -15.61 10.07
CA VAL A 154 -6.51 -16.79 10.72
C VAL A 154 -7.40 -17.37 11.83
N GLN A 155 -8.43 -16.66 12.30
CA GLN A 155 -9.30 -17.14 13.39
C GLN A 155 -10.63 -17.76 12.94
N GLY A 156 -10.87 -17.89 11.64
CA GLY A 156 -12.09 -18.49 11.08
C GLY A 156 -11.81 -19.75 10.27
N ARG A 157 -11.96 -20.90 10.92
CA ARG A 157 -12.15 -22.27 10.37
C ARG A 157 -11.04 -22.80 9.43
N GLY A 158 -10.59 -24.00 9.78
CA GLY A 158 -9.42 -24.65 9.20
C GLY A 158 -9.47 -24.78 7.68
N ASN A 159 -8.35 -24.46 7.05
CA ASN A 159 -7.86 -25.28 5.96
C ASN A 159 -6.33 -25.24 5.95
N VAL A 160 -5.72 -26.42 5.87
CA VAL A 160 -4.28 -26.64 5.88
C VAL A 160 -3.65 -25.83 4.75
N CYS A 161 -2.89 -24.79 5.09
CA CYS A 161 -2.06 -24.08 4.13
C CYS A 161 -0.60 -24.16 4.57
N ARG A 162 -0.04 -25.34 4.25
CA ARG A 162 1.40 -25.60 4.10
C ARG A 162 2.06 -24.39 3.43
N ALA A 163 2.98 -23.76 4.15
CA ALA A 163 3.80 -22.66 3.68
C ALA A 163 4.58 -23.09 2.42
N LYS A 164 4.03 -22.82 1.23
CA LYS A 164 4.77 -22.93 -0.02
C LYS A 164 5.65 -21.68 -0.14
N LYS A 165 6.97 -21.90 -0.15
CA LYS A 165 7.96 -20.95 -0.70
C LYS A 165 7.38 -20.39 -2.00
N ARG A 166 7.00 -19.12 -2.01
CA ARG A 166 6.61 -18.42 -3.23
C ARG A 166 7.88 -18.23 -4.07
N SER A 167 8.14 -19.16 -4.97
CA SER A 167 8.76 -18.76 -6.23
C SER A 167 7.92 -17.62 -6.80
N LYS A 168 8.55 -16.58 -7.35
CA LYS A 168 7.87 -15.52 -8.10
C LYS A 168 7.19 -16.18 -9.32
N LYS A 169 6.04 -16.80 -9.14
CA LYS A 169 5.08 -16.95 -10.24
C LYS A 169 4.63 -15.52 -10.52
N GLU A 170 5.03 -15.00 -11.67
CA GLU A 170 4.38 -13.83 -12.25
C GLU A 170 2.89 -14.02 -12.07
N LYS A 171 2.24 -13.12 -11.35
CA LYS A 171 0.78 -13.15 -11.27
C LYS A 171 0.33 -13.03 -12.72
N GLN A 172 -0.24 -14.09 -13.29
CA GLN A 172 -0.83 -14.04 -14.62
C GLN A 172 -1.72 -12.81 -14.66
N LYS A 173 -1.36 -11.84 -15.50
CA LYS A 173 -2.12 -10.60 -15.65
C LYS A 173 -3.48 -11.03 -16.15
N ARG A 174 -4.50 -10.84 -15.31
CA ARG A 174 -5.89 -11.11 -15.72
C ARG A 174 -6.20 -10.20 -16.90
N LEU A 175 -6.82 -10.74 -17.95
CA LEU A 175 -7.27 -9.95 -19.09
C LEU A 175 -8.14 -8.81 -18.57
N THR A 176 -7.80 -7.59 -18.98
CA THR A 176 -8.57 -6.40 -18.66
C THR A 176 -9.66 -6.18 -19.72
N ALA A 177 -10.67 -5.38 -19.41
CA ALA A 177 -11.72 -5.04 -20.38
C ALA A 177 -11.13 -4.35 -21.63
N PHE A 178 -10.04 -3.59 -21.46
CA PHE A 178 -9.31 -2.97 -22.55
C PHE A 178 -8.68 -4.01 -23.48
N ASP A 179 -8.02 -5.03 -22.92
CA ASP A 179 -7.42 -6.11 -23.72
C ASP A 179 -8.49 -6.86 -24.53
N VAL A 180 -9.66 -7.13 -23.93
CA VAL A 180 -10.79 -7.74 -24.64
C VAL A 180 -11.33 -6.83 -25.74
N SER A 181 -11.42 -5.52 -25.51
CA SER A 181 -11.87 -4.56 -26.54
C SER A 181 -10.95 -4.53 -27.77
N GLU A 182 -9.64 -4.66 -27.57
CA GLU A 182 -8.67 -4.73 -28.67
C GLU A 182 -8.79 -6.05 -29.45
N VAL A 183 -9.06 -7.16 -28.76
CA VAL A 183 -9.36 -8.45 -29.41
C VAL A 183 -10.62 -8.35 -30.26
N ILE A 184 -11.70 -7.77 -29.71
CA ILE A 184 -12.96 -7.53 -30.42
C ILE A 184 -12.72 -6.71 -31.69
N ARG A 185 -11.96 -5.60 -31.58
CA ARG A 185 -11.63 -4.72 -32.70
C ARG A 185 -10.78 -5.43 -33.77
N LYS A 186 -9.76 -6.19 -33.35
CA LYS A 186 -8.81 -6.86 -34.26
C LYS A 186 -9.46 -8.00 -35.04
N ARG A 187 -10.37 -8.75 -34.40
CA ARG A 187 -11.09 -9.88 -35.00
C ARG A 187 -12.47 -9.51 -35.57
N SER A 188 -12.87 -8.24 -35.44
CA SER A 188 -14.16 -7.72 -35.89
C SER A 188 -15.37 -8.51 -35.34
N ILE A 189 -15.30 -8.88 -34.06
CA ILE A 189 -16.37 -9.60 -33.37
C ILE A 189 -17.54 -8.65 -33.10
N LYS A 190 -18.74 -8.98 -33.57
CA LYS A 190 -19.93 -8.13 -33.43
C LYS A 190 -20.93 -8.68 -32.43
N THR A 191 -20.97 -10.00 -32.26
CA THR A 191 -22.00 -10.67 -31.46
C THR A 191 -21.41 -11.41 -30.26
N MET A 192 -22.23 -11.60 -29.23
CA MET A 192 -21.86 -12.39 -28.05
C MET A 192 -21.51 -13.84 -28.43
N THR A 193 -22.26 -14.41 -29.37
CA THR A 193 -22.04 -15.78 -29.86
C THR A 193 -20.69 -15.93 -30.54
N GLU A 194 -20.29 -14.98 -31.37
CA GLU A 194 -18.96 -14.95 -31.99
C GLU A 194 -17.85 -14.84 -30.94
N LEU A 195 -18.05 -14.03 -29.89
CA LEU A 195 -17.09 -13.92 -28.79
C LEU A 195 -16.92 -15.24 -28.02
N HIS A 196 -18.03 -15.96 -27.79
CA HIS A 196 -18.00 -17.28 -27.16
C HIS A 196 -17.33 -18.34 -28.05
N ALA A 197 -17.63 -18.35 -29.35
CA ALA A 197 -16.99 -19.25 -30.30
C ALA A 197 -15.47 -19.02 -30.34
N TYR A 198 -15.04 -17.76 -30.38
CA TYR A 198 -13.62 -17.42 -30.35
C TYR A 198 -12.95 -17.80 -29.02
N ALA A 199 -13.64 -17.63 -27.88
CA ALA A 199 -13.12 -18.05 -26.58
C ALA A 199 -12.95 -19.57 -26.49
N GLN A 200 -13.85 -20.35 -27.11
CA GLN A 200 -13.75 -21.80 -27.20
C GLN A 200 -12.54 -22.23 -28.04
N GLU A 201 -12.34 -21.63 -29.22
CA GLU A 201 -11.18 -21.88 -30.08
C GLU A 201 -9.86 -21.57 -29.34
N GLN A 202 -9.77 -20.43 -28.65
CA GLN A 202 -8.59 -20.10 -27.84
C GLN A 202 -8.36 -21.08 -26.69
N ARG A 203 -9.42 -21.67 -26.13
CA ARG A 203 -9.31 -22.71 -25.10
C ARG A 203 -8.71 -24.00 -25.66
N GLU A 204 -9.08 -24.37 -26.88
CA GLU A 204 -8.51 -25.53 -27.59
C GLU A 204 -7.01 -25.32 -27.90
N GLU A 205 -6.61 -24.07 -28.17
CA GLU A 205 -5.20 -23.66 -28.28
C GLU A 205 -4.46 -23.57 -26.92
N GLY A 206 -5.14 -23.82 -25.80
CA GLY A 206 -4.58 -23.77 -24.45
C GLY A 206 -4.58 -22.38 -23.77
N LYS A 207 -5.12 -21.35 -24.43
CA LYS A 207 -5.27 -20.00 -23.86
C LYS A 207 -6.62 -19.88 -23.17
N THR A 208 -6.60 -19.97 -21.85
CA THR A 208 -7.83 -19.98 -21.02
C THR A 208 -8.24 -18.59 -20.50
N ASP A 209 -7.45 -17.54 -20.77
CA ASP A 209 -7.65 -16.21 -20.20
C ASP A 209 -8.96 -15.54 -20.65
N LEU A 210 -9.33 -15.67 -21.92
CA LEU A 210 -10.57 -15.08 -22.45
C LEU A 210 -11.82 -15.79 -21.91
N VAL A 211 -11.78 -17.12 -21.80
CA VAL A 211 -12.84 -17.92 -21.17
C VAL A 211 -12.99 -17.53 -19.71
N GLN A 212 -11.88 -17.39 -18.99
CA GLN A 212 -11.91 -16.96 -17.59
C GLN A 212 -12.52 -15.55 -17.46
N PHE A 213 -12.19 -14.63 -18.36
CA PHE A 213 -12.77 -13.28 -18.37
C PHE A 213 -14.29 -13.33 -18.52
N ILE A 214 -14.79 -14.09 -19.51
CA ILE A 214 -16.21 -14.23 -19.81
C ILE A 214 -16.96 -14.83 -18.62
N LEU A 215 -16.46 -15.93 -18.03
CA LEU A 215 -17.11 -16.59 -16.90
C LEU A 215 -17.12 -15.74 -15.62
N CYS A 216 -16.15 -14.84 -15.45
CA CYS A 216 -16.06 -13.98 -14.27
C CYS A 216 -16.86 -12.67 -14.39
N LYS A 217 -17.48 -12.39 -15.54
CA LYS A 217 -18.19 -11.13 -15.80
C LYS A 217 -19.69 -11.40 -16.00
N PRO A 218 -20.56 -10.49 -15.53
CA PRO A 218 -21.98 -10.63 -15.79
C PRO A 218 -22.23 -10.47 -17.30
N PRO A 219 -23.17 -11.24 -17.91
CA PRO A 219 -23.41 -11.20 -19.36
C PRO A 219 -23.71 -9.80 -19.90
N LYS A 220 -24.47 -9.00 -19.14
CA LYS A 220 -24.76 -7.60 -19.48
C LYS A 220 -23.50 -6.75 -19.65
N ALA A 221 -22.52 -6.88 -18.75
CA ALA A 221 -21.29 -6.09 -18.84
C ALA A 221 -20.42 -6.47 -20.05
N ILE A 222 -20.52 -7.71 -20.54
CA ILE A 222 -19.84 -8.14 -21.76
C ILE A 222 -20.55 -7.57 -22.99
N GLN A 223 -21.89 -7.51 -22.96
CA GLN A 223 -22.68 -6.88 -24.02
C GLN A 223 -22.39 -5.38 -24.10
N ASP A 224 -22.41 -4.69 -22.96
CA ASP A 224 -22.08 -3.26 -22.88
C ASP A 224 -20.66 -2.99 -23.40
N LEU A 225 -19.72 -3.91 -23.16
CA LEU A 225 -18.35 -3.81 -23.66
C LEU A 225 -18.29 -3.94 -25.19
N LEU A 226 -19.03 -4.89 -25.79
CA LEU A 226 -19.15 -5.03 -27.24
C LEU A 226 -19.71 -3.74 -27.85
N ASP A 227 -20.83 -3.25 -27.32
CA ASP A 227 -21.51 -2.05 -27.82
C ASP A 227 -20.61 -0.81 -27.69
N THR A 228 -19.98 -0.63 -26.53
CA THR A 228 -19.05 0.49 -26.30
C THR A 228 -17.87 0.45 -27.25
N THR A 229 -17.30 -0.74 -27.51
CA THR A 229 -16.15 -0.89 -28.41
C THR A 229 -16.53 -0.46 -29.84
N TRP A 230 -17.71 -0.85 -30.31
CA TRP A 230 -18.19 -0.47 -31.65
C TRP A 230 -18.62 1.00 -31.72
N HIS A 231 -19.29 1.52 -30.70
CA HIS A 231 -19.61 2.94 -30.59
C HIS A 231 -18.34 3.81 -30.61
N MET A 232 -17.29 3.42 -29.88
CA MET A 232 -16.01 4.14 -29.90
C MET A 232 -15.35 4.14 -31.29
N LYS A 233 -15.51 3.05 -32.05
CA LYS A 233 -15.00 2.95 -33.43
C LYS A 233 -15.75 3.89 -34.38
N THR A 234 -17.08 3.92 -34.32
CA THR A 234 -17.93 4.71 -35.22
C THR A 234 -18.14 6.15 -34.76
N ALA A 235 -17.81 6.50 -33.51
CA ALA A 235 -18.05 7.82 -32.93
C ALA A 235 -17.47 8.97 -33.76
N LYS A 236 -16.26 8.79 -34.31
CA LYS A 236 -15.63 9.81 -35.16
C LYS A 236 -16.41 10.03 -36.46
N GLU A 237 -16.81 8.95 -37.13
CA GLU A 237 -17.56 9.02 -38.38
C GLU A 237 -18.94 9.63 -38.17
N VAL A 238 -19.61 9.28 -37.06
CA VAL A 238 -20.90 9.88 -36.68
C VAL A 238 -20.73 11.37 -36.40
N LEU A 239 -19.70 11.77 -35.66
CA LEU A 239 -19.44 13.18 -35.35
C LEU A 239 -19.15 14.00 -36.62
N GLU A 240 -18.35 13.47 -37.54
CA GLU A 240 -18.10 14.12 -38.83
C GLU A 240 -19.36 14.20 -39.71
N ARG A 241 -20.23 13.18 -39.66
CA ARG A 241 -21.54 13.21 -40.33
C ARG A 241 -22.47 14.26 -39.74
N CYS A 242 -22.49 14.42 -38.41
CA CYS A 242 -23.33 15.42 -37.73
C CYS A 242 -22.90 16.87 -37.99
N LYS A 243 -21.63 17.12 -38.32
CA LYS A 243 -21.14 18.47 -38.67
C LYS A 243 -21.57 18.90 -40.07
N LYS A 244 -21.84 17.95 -40.97
CA LYS A 244 -22.17 18.24 -42.36
C LYS A 244 -23.58 18.81 -42.47
N SER A 245 -23.73 19.85 -43.28
CA SER A 245 -25.04 20.36 -43.67
C SER A 245 -25.77 19.31 -44.51
N GLN A 246 -27.11 19.33 -44.48
CA GLN A 246 -27.94 18.43 -45.28
C GLN A 246 -27.58 18.46 -46.77
N MET A 247 -27.25 19.65 -47.31
CA MET A 247 -26.79 19.82 -48.69
C MET A 247 -25.43 19.16 -48.96
N GLU A 248 -24.53 19.15 -47.98
CA GLU A 248 -23.22 18.51 -48.11
C GLU A 248 -23.34 16.98 -48.10
N LEU A 249 -24.26 16.45 -47.29
CA LEU A 249 -24.59 15.02 -47.28
C LEU A 249 -25.17 14.55 -48.63
N PHE A 250 -26.07 15.34 -49.22
CA PHE A 250 -26.61 15.05 -50.56
C PHE A 250 -25.52 15.09 -51.65
N ASN A 251 -24.62 16.07 -51.59
CA ASN A 251 -23.52 16.20 -52.54
C ASN A 251 -22.46 15.09 -52.40
N GLU A 252 -22.28 14.54 -51.21
CA GLU A 252 -21.35 13.43 -50.99
C GLU A 252 -21.93 12.09 -51.47
N ALA A 253 -23.24 11.87 -51.26
CA ALA A 253 -23.95 10.70 -51.78
C ALA A 253 -23.95 10.69 -53.33
N SER A 254 -24.28 11.82 -53.97
CA SER A 254 -24.29 11.92 -55.43
C SER A 254 -22.91 11.75 -56.07
N LYS A 255 -21.83 12.16 -55.38
CA LYS A 255 -20.44 11.93 -55.81
C LYS A 255 -19.97 10.50 -55.61
N GLN A 256 -20.52 9.76 -54.63
CA GLN A 256 -20.22 8.33 -54.45
C GLN A 256 -20.87 7.49 -55.55
N ASP A 257 -22.10 7.79 -55.93
CA ASP A 257 -22.80 7.10 -57.02
C ASP A 257 -22.10 7.26 -58.38
N TYR A 258 -21.50 8.43 -58.64
CA TYR A 258 -20.71 8.70 -59.86
C TYR A 258 -19.34 8.01 -59.91
N ARG A 259 -18.84 7.48 -58.78
CA ARG A 259 -17.55 6.77 -58.69
C ARG A 259 -17.69 5.24 -58.75
N ALA A 260 -18.91 4.72 -58.65
CA ALA A 260 -19.20 3.29 -58.61
C ALA A 260 -19.79 2.74 -59.92
N GLY A 261 -20.02 3.59 -60.93
CA GLY A 261 -20.36 3.22 -62.31
C GLY A 261 -19.17 3.42 -63.24
#